data_AF-A0A9X7GLV5-F1
#
_entry.id   AF-A0A9X7GLV5-F1
#
_cell.length_a   1.000
_cell.length_b   1.000
_cell.length_c   1.000
_cell.angle_alpha   90.00
_cell.angle_beta   90.00
_cell.angle_gamma   90.00
#
_symmetry.space_group_name_H-M   'P 1'
#
loop_
_entity.id
_entity.type
_entity.pdbx_description
1 polymer ?
#
loop_
_entity_poly.entity_id
_entity_poly.type
_entity_poly.pdbx_seq_one_letter_code
_entity_poly.pdbx_strand_id
1 'polypeptide(L)' 'AGITEGSQVEVWGLIDGTVSMRIATKCQFCGRGARLYDLDMGPVKRQICAEDYYKLTGGYPQELEKPTTENTTQTEQP' A
#
# COMPACT_ATOMS: atom_id res chain seq x y z
N ALA A 1 7.65 2.96 -4.81
CA ALA A 1 6.96 1.76 -4.30
C ALA A 1 7.74 1.22 -3.11
N GLY A 2 7.08 0.97 -1.99
CA GLY A 2 7.71 0.56 -0.73
C GLY A 2 6.67 0.53 0.40
N ILE A 3 7.10 0.16 1.60
CA ILE A 3 6.30 0.30 2.82
C ILE A 3 6.41 1.75 3.28
N THR A 4 5.28 2.45 3.36
CA THR A 4 5.20 3.83 3.84
C THR A 4 4.43 3.88 5.15
N GLU A 5 4.43 5.04 5.81
CA GLU A 5 3.54 5.29 6.94
C GLU A 5 2.08 4.94 6.60
N GLY A 6 1.39 4.28 7.53
CA GLY A 6 0.04 3.74 7.33
C GLY A 6 -0.05 2.40 6.58
N SER A 7 1.06 1.84 6.09
CA SER A 7 1.04 0.53 5.41
C SER A 7 0.77 -0.60 6.40
N GLN A 8 -0.22 -1.44 6.09
CA GLN A 8 -0.44 -2.69 6.83
C GLN A 8 0.47 -3.79 6.30
N VAL A 9 1.25 -4.39 7.18
CA VAL A 9 2.22 -5.45 6.86
C VAL A 9 2.01 -6.68 7.74
N GLU A 10 2.35 -7.84 7.21
CA GLU A 10 2.51 -9.07 7.98
C GLU A 10 3.99 -9.26 8.29
N VAL A 11 4.30 -9.61 9.54
CA VAL A 11 5.67 -9.81 10.03
C VAL A 11 5.75 -11.20 10.65
N TRP A 12 6.82 -11.94 10.33
CA TRP A 12 7.08 -13.25 10.93
C TRP A 12 8.57 -13.43 11.21
N GLY A 13 8.85 -14.16 12.30
CA GLY A 13 10.20 -14.54 12.70
C GLY A 13 10.60 -15.89 12.09
N LEU A 14 11.88 -16.01 11.76
CA LEU A 14 12.54 -17.26 11.42
C LEU A 14 13.30 -17.79 12.65
N ILE A 15 13.57 -19.10 12.65
CA ILE A 15 14.22 -19.79 13.77
C ILE A 15 15.64 -19.31 14.06
N ASP A 16 16.30 -18.70 13.08
CA ASP A 16 17.66 -18.14 13.16
C ASP A 16 17.69 -16.72 13.72
N GLY A 17 16.54 -16.18 14.13
CA GLY A 17 16.40 -14.81 14.62
C GLY A 17 16.16 -13.77 13.53
N THR A 18 16.10 -14.17 12.25
CA THR A 18 15.77 -13.26 11.15
C THR A 18 14.29 -12.89 11.18
N VAL A 19 13.97 -11.62 10.92
CA VAL A 19 12.59 -11.13 10.76
C VAL A 19 12.31 -10.90 9.28
N SER A 20 11.20 -11.44 8.80
CA SER A 20 10.69 -11.23 7.44
C SER A 20 9.40 -10.43 7.49
N MET A 21 9.16 -9.61 6.46
CA MET A 21 7.95 -8.80 6.34
C MET A 21 7.42 -8.76 4.91
N ARG A 22 6.10 -8.62 4.74
CA ARG A 22 5.44 -8.31 3.47
C ARG A 22 4.22 -7.42 3.65
N ILE A 23 3.79 -6.75 2.59
CA ILE A 23 2.51 -6.01 2.58
C ILE A 23 1.36 -7.00 2.76
N ALA A 24 0.47 -6.73 3.73
CA ALA A 24 -0.64 -7.62 4.09
C ALA A 24 -1.72 -7.65 3.01
N THR A 25 -1.97 -6.50 2.38
CA THR A 25 -2.99 -6.34 1.34
C THR A 25 -2.52 -6.86 -0.01
N LYS A 26 -3.35 -7.66 -0.68
CA LYS A 26 -3.05 -8.24 -2.00
C LYS A 26 -3.94 -7.63 -3.07
N CYS A 27 -3.34 -7.25 -4.20
CA CYS A 27 -4.06 -6.75 -5.36
C CYS A 27 -5.03 -7.82 -5.88
N GLN A 28 -6.31 -7.48 -6.03
CA GLN A 28 -7.35 -8.40 -6.53
C GLN A 28 -7.21 -8.71 -8.03
N PHE A 29 -6.25 -8.10 -8.72
CA PHE A 29 -5.97 -8.32 -10.14
C PHE A 29 -4.71 -9.18 -10.35
N CYS A 30 -3.55 -8.75 -9.83
CA CYS A 30 -2.29 -9.48 -9.99
C CYS A 30 -1.86 -10.34 -8.79
N GLY A 31 -2.58 -10.27 -7.65
CA GLY A 31 -2.28 -11.08 -6.45
C GLY A 31 -1.04 -10.65 -5.65
N ARG A 32 -0.27 -9.66 -6.11
CA ARG A 32 0.92 -9.15 -5.42
C ARG A 32 0.54 -8.33 -4.19
N GLY A 33 1.38 -8.39 -3.16
CA GLY A 33 1.30 -7.50 -2.00
C GLY A 33 1.59 -6.06 -2.43
N ALA A 34 0.65 -5.14 -2.20
CA ALA A 34 0.77 -3.75 -2.62
C ALA A 34 -0.18 -2.85 -1.83
N ARG A 35 0.13 -1.54 -1.82
CA ARG A 35 -0.88 -0.53 -1.48
C ARG A 35 -2.00 -0.62 -2.51
N LEU A 36 -3.24 -0.68 -2.03
CA LEU A 36 -4.41 -0.87 -2.88
C LEU A 36 -5.22 0.41 -2.99
N TYR A 37 -5.85 0.54 -4.15
CA TYR A 37 -6.72 1.65 -4.51
C TYR A 37 -8.05 1.07 -4.95
N ASP A 38 -9.14 1.73 -4.54
CA ASP A 38 -10.47 1.35 -4.98
C ASP A 38 -10.63 1.75 -6.46
N LEU A 39 -10.94 0.77 -7.29
CA LEU A 39 -11.41 0.97 -8.64
C LEU A 39 -12.90 0.60 -8.71
N ASP A 40 -13.71 1.60 -9.04
CA ASP A 40 -15.14 1.42 -9.31
C ASP A 40 -15.32 0.83 -10.71
N MET A 41 -15.91 -0.35 -10.79
CA MET A 41 -16.28 -1.02 -12.05
C MET A 41 -17.80 -1.11 -12.21
N GLY A 42 -18.57 -0.20 -11.59
CA GLY A 42 -20.02 -0.17 -11.61
C GLY A 42 -20.62 -0.99 -10.46
N PRO A 43 -21.21 -2.18 -10.70
CA PRO A 43 -21.80 -2.99 -9.63
C PRO A 43 -20.75 -3.63 -8.69
N VAL A 44 -19.47 -3.57 -9.04
CA VAL A 44 -18.38 -4.18 -8.27
C VAL A 44 -17.27 -3.16 -8.03
N LYS A 45 -16.81 -3.08 -6.77
CA LYS A 45 -15.59 -2.35 -6.40
C LYS A 45 -14.44 -3.35 -6.24
N ARG A 46 -13.28 -3.02 -6.81
CA ARG A 46 -12.07 -3.83 -6.76
C ARG A 46 -10.95 -3.06 -6.07
N GLN A 47 -10.18 -3.73 -5.23
CA GLN A 47 -8.97 -3.18 -4.62
C GLN A 47 -7.73 -3.66 -5.39
N ILE A 48 -7.07 -2.75 -6.09
CA ILE A 48 -5.97 -3.08 -7.01
C ILE A 48 -4.74 -2.20 -6.78
N CYS A 49 -3.56 -2.66 -7.21
CA CYS A 49 -2.34 -1.88 -7.10
C CYS A 49 -2.29 -0.76 -8.14
N ALA A 50 -1.44 0.25 -7.91
CA ALA A 50 -1.30 1.42 -8.78
C ALA A 50 -0.97 1.06 -10.23
N GLU A 51 -0.14 0.03 -10.46
CA GLU A 51 0.24 -0.38 -11.81
C GLU A 51 -0.93 -0.95 -12.60
N ASP A 52 -1.76 -1.78 -11.97
CA ASP A 52 -2.93 -2.35 -12.65
C ASP A 52 -4.06 -1.32 -12.76
N TYR A 53 -4.16 -0.39 -11.79
CA TYR A 53 -5.04 0.77 -11.92
C TYR A 53 -4.70 1.58 -13.17
N TYR A 54 -3.43 1.97 -13.33
CA TYR A 54 -2.96 2.73 -14.50
C TYR A 54 -3.24 2.00 -15.82
N LYS A 55 -3.02 0.68 -15.89
CA LYS A 55 -3.32 -0.11 -17.10
C LYS A 55 -4.80 -0.10 -17.47
N LEU A 56 -5.70 -0.02 -16.48
CA LEU A 56 -7.14 -0.07 -16.69
C LEU A 56 -7.76 1.31 -16.94
N THR A 57 -7.24 2.36 -16.30
CA THR A 57 -7.84 3.70 -16.33
C THR A 57 -7.03 4.73 -17.13
N GLY A 58 -5.76 4.44 -17.41
CA GLY A 58 -4.82 5.38 -18.01
C GLY A 58 -4.28 6.47 -17.08
N GLY A 59 -4.72 6.50 -15.81
CA GLY A 59 -4.30 7.48 -14.80
C GLY A 59 -3.74 6.81 -13.54
N TYR A 60 -2.81 7.47 -12.84
CA TYR A 60 -2.34 6.97 -11.54
C TYR A 60 -3.30 7.40 -10.44
N PRO A 61 -3.63 6.51 -9.48
CA PRO A 61 -4.55 6.85 -8.40
C PRO A 61 -3.96 7.84 -7.38
N GLN A 62 -2.66 8.13 -7.46
CA GLN A 62 -1.96 9.09 -6.59
C GLN A 62 -2.43 10.54 -6.79
N GLU A 63 -3.01 10.89 -7.94
CA GLU A 63 -3.69 12.19 -8.12
C GLU A 63 -4.95 12.33 -7.25
N LEU A 64 -5.52 11.21 -6.78
CA LEU A 64 -6.68 11.19 -5.88
C LEU A 64 -6.29 11.31 -4.40
N GLU A 65 -5.02 11.05 -4.08
CA GLU A 65 -4.53 11.12 -2.70
C GLU A 65 -4.14 12.56 -2.38
N LYS A 66 -5.04 13.29 -1.71
CA LYS A 66 -4.65 14.54 -1.05
C LYS A 66 -3.53 14.21 -0.06
N PRO A 67 -2.41 14.96 -0.04
CA PRO A 67 -1.36 14.73 0.94
C PRO A 67 -1.97 14.90 2.33
N THR A 68 -1.96 13.84 3.13
CA THR A 68 -2.41 13.91 4.52
C THR A 68 -1.21 14.37 5.32
N THR A 69 -1.21 15.65 5.68
CA THR A 69 -0.13 16.30 6.42
C THR A 69 -0.31 16.06 7.92
N GLU A 70 0.13 14.93 8.45
CA GLU A 70 0.27 14.68 9.90
C GLU A 70 1.41 13.65 10.04
N ASN A 71 2.51 13.81 10.79
CA ASN A 71 2.72 14.57 12.01
C ASN A 71 4.21 14.92 12.22
N THR A 72 4.46 16.12 12.75
CA THR A 72 5.71 16.51 13.41
C THR A 72 5.94 15.62 14.63
N THR A 73 7.07 14.93 14.73
CA THR A 73 7.65 14.61 16.03
C THR A 73 9.12 14.94 16.02
N GLN A 74 9.38 16.13 16.55
CA GLN A 74 10.64 16.56 17.12
C GLN A 74 11.08 15.50 18.13
N THR A 75 12.21 14.84 17.92
CA THR A 75 12.97 14.25 19.02
C THR A 75 14.23 15.08 19.15
N GLU A 76 14.17 16.05 20.06
CA GLU A 76 15.36 16.62 20.67
C GLU A 76 16.19 15.44 21.20
N GLN A 77 17.44 15.36 20.77
CA GLN A 77 18.39 14.38 21.29
C GLN A 77 19.31 15.12 22.28
N PRO A 78 19.54 14.57 23.49
CA PRO A 78 20.29 15.23 24.56
C PRO A 78 21.75 15.52 24.22
#